data_AF-A0A530QYK5-F1
#
_entry.id   AF-A0A530QYK5-F1
#
_cell.length_a   1.000
_cell.length_b   1.000
_cell.length_c   1.000
_cell.angle_alpha   90.00
_cell.angle_beta   90.00
_cell.angle_gamma   90.00
#
_symmetry.space_group_name_H-M   'P 1'
#
loop_
_entity.id
_entity.type
_entity.pdbx_description
1 polymer ?
#
loop_
_entity_poly.entity_id
_entity_poly.type
_entity_poly.pdbx_seq_one_letter_code
_entity_poly.pdbx_strand_id
1 'polypeptide(L)'
;AAAINVVPGVQLLASAQAAVPPTAQKIADHFSSVKSMTGEFVQFGPKGEQTGGKFFLERPGKIRFNYDGTSNFRVISDGKSVVILNKRLKTSDLYPLSKTPLKLLLDTKIDLSGGRVKSVKEENDVTTIQLADKSVFGSSKITMMFDPKTYELRQWTITDAQGKDTTVMIFNVREGVSFAPDTFAIDYTANRELNTKSR
;
A
#
# COMPACT_ATOMS: atom_id res chain seq x y z
N ALA A 1 -11.91 1.10 66.57
CA ALA A 1 -11.06 1.83 65.61
C ALA A 1 -10.46 0.79 64.65
N ALA A 2 -10.90 0.76 63.40
CA ALA A 2 -10.42 -0.18 62.39
C ALA A 2 -9.29 0.47 61.58
N ALA A 3 -8.12 -0.16 61.59
CA ALA A 3 -6.94 0.28 60.86
C ALA A 3 -7.07 -0.07 59.37
N ILE A 4 -6.88 0.92 58.49
CA ILE A 4 -6.84 0.77 57.04
C ILE A 4 -5.40 0.40 56.66
N ASN A 5 -5.18 -0.83 56.22
CA ASN A 5 -3.92 -1.24 55.60
C ASN A 5 -3.86 -0.69 54.16
N VAL A 6 -2.84 0.11 53.89
CA VAL A 6 -2.51 0.61 52.54
C VAL A 6 -1.67 -0.45 51.83
N VAL A 7 -2.17 -0.99 50.72
CA VAL A 7 -1.41 -1.91 49.84
C VAL A 7 -0.53 -1.09 48.90
N PRO A 8 0.80 -1.26 48.88
CA PRO A 8 1.65 -0.58 47.92
C PRO A 8 1.79 -1.40 46.63
N GLY A 9 1.76 -0.71 45.48
CA GLY A 9 2.54 -1.13 44.31
C GLY A 9 1.78 -1.86 43.20
N VAL A 10 0.86 -1.17 42.52
CA VAL A 10 0.61 -1.45 41.10
C VAL A 10 1.43 -0.42 40.31
N GLN A 11 2.67 -0.77 39.97
CA GLN A 11 3.41 -0.01 38.96
C GLN A 11 2.72 -0.27 37.61
N LEU A 12 1.91 0.70 37.18
CA LEU A 12 1.43 0.79 35.82
C LEU A 12 2.67 0.90 34.92
N LEU A 13 3.09 -0.21 34.32
CA LEU A 13 3.99 -0.22 33.19
C LEU A 13 3.25 0.48 32.03
N ALA A 14 3.35 1.81 31.99
CA ALA A 14 2.95 2.58 30.82
C ALA A 14 3.71 1.98 29.64
N SER A 15 2.97 1.39 28.71
CA SER A 15 3.53 0.88 27.47
C SER A 15 4.12 2.10 26.76
N ALA A 16 5.45 2.24 26.76
CA ALA A 16 6.10 3.26 25.98
C ALA A 16 5.81 2.96 24.51
N GLN A 17 4.78 3.61 23.96
CA GLN A 17 4.55 3.62 22.53
C GLN A 17 5.81 4.26 21.94
N ALA A 18 6.66 3.45 21.31
CA ALA A 18 7.91 3.93 20.73
C ALA A 18 7.59 5.15 19.86
N ALA A 19 8.19 6.30 20.20
CA ALA A 19 8.01 7.51 19.44
C ALA A 19 8.46 7.25 18.00
N VAL A 20 7.65 7.69 17.03
CA VAL A 20 8.02 7.58 15.61
C VAL A 20 9.30 8.40 15.39
N PRO A 21 10.38 7.79 14.87
CA PRO A 21 11.62 8.52 14.61
C PRO A 21 11.37 9.72 13.66
N PRO A 22 12.00 10.88 13.88
CA PRO A 22 11.81 12.05 13.01
C PRO A 22 12.14 11.79 11.54
N THR A 23 13.06 10.88 11.28
CA THR A 23 13.45 10.38 9.96
C THR A 23 12.33 9.63 9.24
N ALA A 24 11.59 8.77 9.93
CA ALA A 24 10.43 8.09 9.37
C ALA A 24 9.34 9.09 8.94
N GLN A 25 9.14 10.16 9.72
CA GLN A 25 8.23 11.24 9.33
C GLN A 25 8.71 11.95 8.06
N LYS A 26 10.00 12.30 7.96
CA LYS A 26 10.57 12.92 6.75
C LYS A 26 10.39 12.04 5.50
N ILE A 27 10.60 10.73 5.63
CA ILE A 27 10.41 9.75 4.54
C ILE A 27 8.95 9.69 4.12
N ALA A 28 8.04 9.56 5.10
CA ALA A 28 6.60 9.55 4.86
C ALA A 28 6.12 10.82 4.16
N ASP A 29 6.62 11.98 4.59
CA ASP A 29 6.29 13.28 4.01
C ASP A 29 6.83 13.41 2.58
N HIS A 30 8.09 13.01 2.36
CA HIS A 30 8.71 13.00 1.02
C HIS A 30 7.91 12.12 0.06
N PHE A 31 7.65 10.85 0.43
CA PHE A 31 6.91 9.94 -0.44
C PHE A 31 5.48 10.42 -0.72
N SER A 32 4.82 11.04 0.25
CA SER A 32 3.48 11.63 0.07
C SER A 32 3.50 12.91 -0.77
N SER A 33 4.65 13.58 -0.87
CA SER A 33 4.83 14.79 -1.69
C SER A 33 4.86 14.48 -3.19
N VAL A 34 5.34 13.29 -3.59
CA VAL A 34 5.40 12.83 -4.98
C VAL A 34 3.98 12.76 -5.55
N LYS A 35 3.63 13.66 -6.48
CA LYS A 35 2.26 13.73 -7.02
C LYS A 35 2.02 12.74 -8.15
N SER A 36 3.03 12.47 -8.95
CA SER A 36 2.95 11.50 -10.03
C SER A 36 4.28 10.79 -10.21
N MET A 37 4.21 9.51 -10.55
CA MET A 37 5.39 8.75 -10.96
C MET A 37 5.03 7.59 -11.88
N THR A 38 6.01 7.15 -12.67
CA THR A 38 5.92 5.97 -13.52
C THR A 38 7.24 5.21 -13.49
N GLY A 39 7.19 3.90 -13.72
CA GLY A 39 8.37 3.08 -13.79
C GLY A 39 8.01 1.64 -14.10
N GLU A 40 8.95 0.77 -13.79
CA GLU A 40 8.79 -0.67 -13.93
C GLU A 40 8.64 -1.32 -12.56
N PHE A 41 7.95 -2.45 -12.51
CA PHE A 41 7.76 -3.20 -11.29
C PHE A 41 8.00 -4.69 -11.50
N VAL A 42 8.38 -5.36 -10.41
CA VAL A 42 8.31 -6.80 -10.26
C VAL A 42 7.51 -7.09 -9.01
N GLN A 43 6.47 -7.90 -9.16
CA GLN A 43 5.65 -8.41 -8.08
C GLN A 43 6.00 -9.87 -7.81
N PHE A 44 6.19 -10.18 -6.53
CA PHE A 44 6.27 -11.53 -5.99
C PHE A 44 4.98 -11.82 -5.22
N GLY A 45 4.25 -12.84 -5.64
CA GLY A 45 3.06 -13.28 -4.94
C GLY A 45 3.35 -14.33 -3.86
N PRO A 46 2.32 -14.73 -3.11
CA PRO A 46 2.49 -15.55 -1.90
C PRO A 46 2.92 -16.99 -2.17
N LYS A 47 2.90 -17.46 -3.42
CA LYS A 47 3.42 -18.77 -3.83
C LYS A 47 4.78 -18.67 -4.54
N GLY A 48 5.41 -17.49 -4.50
CA GLY A 48 6.69 -17.22 -5.16
C GLY A 48 6.58 -16.91 -6.65
N GLU A 49 5.35 -16.78 -7.18
CA GLU A 49 5.14 -16.37 -8.56
C GLU A 49 5.67 -14.95 -8.79
N GLN A 50 6.45 -14.79 -9.87
CA GLN A 50 7.03 -13.51 -10.26
C GLN A 50 6.31 -12.98 -11.50
N THR A 51 5.83 -11.75 -11.41
CA THR A 51 5.21 -11.05 -12.54
C THR A 51 5.75 -9.63 -12.63
N GLY A 52 5.97 -9.13 -13.83
CA GLY A 52 6.51 -7.79 -14.05
C GLY A 52 5.60 -6.93 -14.90
N GLY A 53 5.97 -5.67 -15.03
CA GLY A 53 5.36 -4.76 -15.99
C GLY A 53 5.65 -3.30 -15.70
N LYS A 54 4.74 -2.44 -16.12
CA LYS A 54 4.84 -0.98 -15.94
C LYS A 54 3.77 -0.47 -15.01
N PHE A 55 4.14 0.48 -14.16
CA PHE A 55 3.19 1.15 -13.27
C PHE A 55 3.12 2.66 -13.55
N PHE A 56 1.97 3.21 -13.18
CA PHE A 56 1.67 4.63 -13.23
C PHE A 56 0.96 4.97 -11.92
N LEU A 57 1.38 6.03 -11.25
CA LEU A 57 0.78 6.48 -10.00
C LEU A 57 0.51 7.97 -10.12
N GLU A 58 -0.70 8.38 -9.75
CA GLU A 58 -1.07 9.78 -9.62
C GLU A 58 -1.88 9.98 -8.34
N ARG A 59 -1.38 10.82 -7.44
CA ARG A 59 -2.08 11.12 -6.20
C ARG A 59 -3.19 12.15 -6.43
N PRO A 60 -4.30 12.05 -5.69
CA PRO A 60 -4.61 11.02 -4.70
C PRO A 60 -5.21 9.75 -5.30
N GLY A 61 -4.84 8.59 -4.76
CA GLY A 61 -5.59 7.36 -4.95
C GLY A 61 -5.50 6.67 -6.32
N LYS A 62 -4.90 7.29 -7.35
CA LYS A 62 -4.84 6.67 -8.68
C LYS A 62 -3.56 5.87 -8.85
N ILE A 63 -3.73 4.65 -9.34
CA ILE A 63 -2.61 3.78 -9.72
C ILE A 63 -3.04 2.90 -10.87
N ARG A 64 -2.10 2.51 -11.71
CA ARG A 64 -2.32 1.54 -12.77
C ARG A 64 -1.10 0.64 -12.90
N PHE A 65 -1.32 -0.66 -12.82
CA PHE A 65 -0.36 -1.69 -13.17
C PHE A 65 -0.78 -2.31 -14.50
N ASN A 66 0.12 -2.27 -15.48
CA ASN A 66 0.01 -3.06 -16.69
C ASN A 66 1.02 -4.20 -16.58
N TYR A 67 0.53 -5.43 -16.44
CA TYR A 67 1.39 -6.60 -16.36
C TYR A 67 1.82 -7.04 -17.76
N ASP A 68 3.05 -7.54 -17.85
CA ASP A 68 3.61 -8.08 -19.08
C ASP A 68 2.91 -9.39 -19.50
N GLY A 69 3.09 -9.74 -20.78
CA GLY A 69 2.54 -10.95 -21.38
C GLY A 69 1.23 -10.73 -22.13
N THR A 70 0.64 -11.83 -22.60
CA THR A 70 -0.49 -11.81 -23.55
C THR A 70 -1.87 -11.72 -22.89
N SER A 71 -1.94 -11.85 -21.57
CA SER A 71 -3.22 -11.85 -20.82
C SER A 71 -3.88 -10.48 -20.77
N ASN A 72 -3.14 -9.40 -21.08
CA ASN A 72 -3.56 -8.02 -20.86
C ASN A 72 -4.09 -7.80 -19.43
N PHE A 73 -3.44 -8.41 -18.44
CA PHE A 73 -3.81 -8.28 -17.05
C PHE A 73 -3.48 -6.88 -16.54
N ARG A 74 -4.46 -6.23 -15.91
CA ARG A 74 -4.34 -4.85 -15.42
C ARG A 74 -4.99 -4.70 -14.06
N VAL A 75 -4.37 -3.90 -13.22
CA VAL A 75 -4.98 -3.41 -11.98
C VAL A 75 -5.04 -1.90 -12.08
N ILE A 76 -6.23 -1.31 -11.96
CA ILE A 76 -6.43 0.13 -12.14
C ILE A 76 -7.21 0.67 -10.96
N SER A 77 -6.75 1.76 -10.36
CA SER A 77 -7.51 2.57 -9.42
C SER A 77 -7.71 3.98 -9.96
N ASP A 78 -8.95 4.46 -9.90
CA ASP A 78 -9.36 5.81 -10.28
C ASP A 78 -9.42 6.78 -9.09
N GLY A 79 -8.93 6.36 -7.92
CA GLY A 79 -9.01 7.10 -6.66
C GLY A 79 -10.26 6.81 -5.83
N LYS A 80 -11.24 6.08 -6.36
CA LYS A 80 -12.45 5.65 -5.62
C LYS A 80 -12.56 4.14 -5.56
N SER A 81 -12.29 3.47 -6.67
CA SER A 81 -12.39 2.02 -6.83
C SER A 81 -11.08 1.45 -7.34
N VAL A 82 -10.93 0.15 -7.22
CA VAL A 82 -9.87 -0.66 -7.83
C VAL A 82 -10.56 -1.72 -8.68
N VAL A 83 -10.19 -1.80 -9.96
CA VAL A 83 -10.59 -2.88 -10.85
C VAL A 83 -9.40 -3.79 -11.16
N ILE A 84 -9.63 -5.09 -11.08
CA ILE A 84 -8.70 -6.14 -11.49
C ILE A 84 -9.26 -6.74 -12.77
N LEU A 85 -8.62 -6.45 -13.90
CA LEU A 85 -9.08 -6.85 -15.23
C LEU A 85 -8.17 -7.94 -15.79
N ASN A 86 -8.76 -9.09 -16.13
CA ASN A 86 -8.09 -10.15 -16.89
C ASN A 86 -8.84 -10.37 -18.20
N LYS A 87 -8.33 -9.79 -19.30
CA LYS A 87 -9.00 -9.91 -20.61
C LYS A 87 -9.02 -11.34 -21.13
N ARG A 88 -7.98 -12.13 -20.87
CA ARG A 88 -7.89 -13.53 -21.32
C ARG A 88 -8.93 -14.41 -20.63
N LEU A 89 -9.11 -14.23 -19.32
CA LEU A 89 -10.10 -14.98 -18.54
C LEU A 89 -11.48 -14.35 -18.56
N LYS A 90 -11.63 -13.18 -19.19
CA LYS A 90 -12.87 -12.37 -19.18
C LYS A 90 -13.39 -12.14 -17.76
N THR A 91 -12.50 -11.78 -16.84
CA THR A 91 -12.86 -11.40 -15.46
C THR A 91 -12.59 -9.92 -15.22
N SER A 92 -13.43 -9.29 -14.41
CA SER A 92 -13.35 -7.86 -14.09
C SER A 92 -13.88 -7.63 -12.68
N ASP A 93 -13.00 -7.73 -11.69
CA ASP A 93 -13.38 -7.66 -10.27
C ASP A 93 -13.22 -6.22 -9.76
N LEU A 94 -14.27 -5.67 -9.15
CA LEU A 94 -14.32 -4.28 -8.71
C LEU A 94 -14.46 -4.19 -7.18
N TYR A 95 -13.60 -3.39 -6.55
CA TYR A 95 -13.59 -3.16 -5.11
C TYR A 95 -13.49 -1.66 -4.80
N PRO A 96 -14.10 -1.15 -3.73
CA PRO A 96 -13.82 0.21 -3.26
C PRO A 96 -12.35 0.33 -2.82
N LEU A 97 -11.63 1.36 -3.26
CA LEU A 97 -10.23 1.60 -2.88
C LEU A 97 -10.07 1.68 -1.36
N SER A 98 -11.04 2.30 -0.68
CA SER A 98 -11.09 2.42 0.78
C SER A 98 -11.10 1.12 1.55
N LYS A 99 -11.41 0.01 0.87
CA LYS A 99 -11.42 -1.33 1.45
C LYS A 99 -10.16 -2.12 1.15
N THR A 100 -9.24 -1.59 0.34
CA THR A 100 -8.00 -2.27 -0.08
C THR A 100 -6.79 -1.74 0.69
N PRO A 101 -5.76 -2.57 0.92
CA PRO A 101 -4.51 -2.11 1.53
C PRO A 101 -3.77 -1.04 0.70
N LEU A 102 -4.06 -0.95 -0.62
CA LEU A 102 -3.47 0.07 -1.50
C LEU A 102 -3.79 1.50 -1.06
N LYS A 103 -4.88 1.71 -0.31
CA LYS A 103 -5.22 3.04 0.21
C LYS A 103 -4.07 3.67 1.00
N LEU A 104 -3.36 2.89 1.83
CA LEU A 104 -2.26 3.41 2.63
C LEU A 104 -1.10 3.94 1.79
N LEU A 105 -0.87 3.34 0.61
CA LEU A 105 0.20 3.75 -0.30
C LEU A 105 -0.16 5.01 -1.10
N LEU A 106 -1.45 5.15 -1.43
CA LEU A 106 -1.95 6.15 -2.40
C LEU A 106 -2.61 7.38 -1.76
N ASP A 107 -2.79 7.38 -0.43
CA ASP A 107 -3.31 8.53 0.29
C ASP A 107 -2.38 9.75 0.15
N THR A 108 -2.95 10.93 0.37
CA THR A 108 -2.23 12.22 0.27
C THR A 108 -1.18 12.41 1.37
N LYS A 109 -1.27 11.61 2.42
CA LYS A 109 -0.36 11.56 3.55
C LYS A 109 -0.29 10.13 4.08
N ILE A 110 0.91 9.70 4.46
CA ILE A 110 1.06 8.51 5.29
C ILE A 110 0.86 8.92 6.75
N ASP A 111 -0.21 8.42 7.37
CA ASP A 111 -0.48 8.63 8.79
C ASP A 111 0.36 7.68 9.66
N LEU A 112 1.44 8.21 10.25
CA LEU A 112 2.29 7.51 11.20
C LEU A 112 1.77 7.58 12.65
N SER A 113 0.65 8.28 12.89
CA SER A 113 0.12 8.48 14.25
C SER A 113 -0.83 7.35 14.69
N GLY A 114 -1.38 7.47 15.91
CA GLY A 114 -2.50 6.63 16.36
C GLY A 114 -2.19 5.13 16.50
N GLY A 115 -0.92 4.75 16.72
CA GLY A 115 -0.51 3.36 16.91
C GLY A 115 -0.55 2.50 15.63
N ARG A 116 -0.65 3.15 14.46
CA ARG A 116 -0.58 2.49 13.14
C ARG A 116 0.82 1.96 12.85
N VAL A 117 1.85 2.70 13.26
CA VAL A 117 3.24 2.27 13.12
C VAL A 117 3.49 1.07 14.02
N LYS A 118 3.92 -0.03 13.40
CA LYS A 118 4.31 -1.27 14.09
C LYS A 118 5.80 -1.35 14.32
N SER A 119 6.58 -0.90 13.36
CA SER A 119 8.02 -0.82 13.48
C SER A 119 8.58 0.19 12.50
N VAL A 120 9.71 0.80 12.89
CA VAL A 120 10.60 1.55 12.03
C VAL A 120 11.99 0.97 12.24
N LYS A 121 12.65 0.57 11.16
CA LYS A 121 14.03 0.06 11.19
C LYS A 121 14.88 0.90 10.25
N GLU A 122 15.93 1.49 10.80
CA GLU A 122 16.88 2.31 10.05
C GLU A 122 18.20 1.55 9.94
N GLU A 123 18.58 1.22 8.72
CA GLU A 123 19.84 0.58 8.37
C GLU A 123 20.59 1.45 7.37
N ASN A 124 21.88 1.20 7.19
CA ASN A 124 22.73 2.02 6.34
C ASN A 124 22.25 2.10 4.88
N ASP A 125 21.65 1.02 4.37
CA ASP A 125 21.23 0.90 2.98
C ASP A 125 19.71 0.96 2.79
N VAL A 126 18.93 0.87 3.87
CA VAL A 126 17.46 0.85 3.79
C VAL A 126 16.80 1.39 5.05
N THR A 127 15.74 2.16 4.87
CA THR A 127 14.78 2.46 5.94
C THR A 127 13.49 1.68 5.71
N THR A 128 13.08 0.89 6.69
CA THR A 128 11.85 0.08 6.64
C THR A 128 10.80 0.67 7.58
N ILE A 129 9.60 0.95 7.05
CA ILE A 129 8.45 1.43 7.82
C ILE A 129 7.32 0.41 7.69
N GLN A 130 6.85 -0.11 8.82
CA GLN A 130 5.73 -1.04 8.87
C GLN A 130 4.50 -0.38 9.49
N LEU A 131 3.39 -0.42 8.77
CA LEU A 131 2.09 0.10 9.19
C LEU A 131 1.06 -1.02 9.24
N ALA A 132 0.16 -0.96 10.21
CA ALA A 132 -1.03 -1.81 10.24
C ALA A 132 -2.23 -1.09 9.62
N ASP A 133 -3.00 -1.84 8.84
CA ASP A 133 -4.29 -1.44 8.31
C ASP A 133 -5.40 -2.34 8.85
N LYS A 134 -6.54 -1.75 9.17
CA LYS A 134 -7.79 -2.48 9.43
C LYS A 134 -8.68 -2.31 8.21
N SER A 135 -8.49 -3.18 7.22
CA SER A 135 -9.27 -3.17 5.98
C SER A 135 -10.44 -4.15 6.05
N VAL A 136 -11.35 -4.10 5.06
CA VAL A 136 -12.44 -5.09 4.94
C VAL A 136 -11.90 -6.47 4.56
N PHE A 137 -10.70 -6.58 3.98
CA PHE A 137 -10.00 -7.85 3.78
C PHE A 137 -9.34 -8.39 5.07
N GLY A 138 -9.66 -7.78 6.22
CA GLY A 138 -9.08 -8.10 7.52
C GLY A 138 -7.92 -7.19 7.88
N SER A 139 -7.29 -7.50 9.02
CA SER A 139 -6.07 -6.84 9.47
C SER A 139 -4.95 -7.16 8.48
N SER A 140 -4.47 -6.14 7.77
CA SER A 140 -3.31 -6.28 6.89
C SER A 140 -2.15 -5.44 7.41
N LYS A 141 -0.94 -5.76 6.97
CA LYS A 141 0.25 -4.97 7.24
C LYS A 141 0.81 -4.51 5.92
N ILE A 142 1.27 -3.26 5.87
CA ILE A 142 2.09 -2.78 4.78
C ILE A 142 3.49 -2.48 5.31
N THR A 143 4.48 -3.09 4.70
CA THR A 143 5.90 -2.85 4.97
C THR A 143 6.48 -2.13 3.77
N MET A 144 7.02 -0.94 3.95
CA MET A 144 7.61 -0.14 2.88
C MET A 144 9.10 0.03 3.13
N MET A 145 9.89 -0.09 2.07
CA MET A 145 11.35 0.03 2.10
C MET A 145 11.77 1.22 1.25
N PHE A 146 12.53 2.11 1.85
CA PHE A 146 12.96 3.37 1.27
C PHE A 146 14.48 3.45 1.23
N ASP A 147 14.99 4.15 0.23
CA ASP A 147 16.38 4.56 0.17
C ASP A 147 16.64 5.64 1.24
N PRO A 148 17.60 5.44 2.17
CA PRO A 148 17.79 6.34 3.29
C PRO A 148 18.39 7.71 2.90
N LYS A 149 18.98 7.82 1.70
CA LYS A 149 19.61 9.05 1.21
C LYS A 149 18.65 9.91 0.40
N THR A 150 17.84 9.26 -0.44
CA THR A 150 16.92 9.93 -1.37
C THR A 150 15.47 9.93 -0.90
N TYR A 151 15.12 9.08 0.06
CA TYR A 151 13.76 8.81 0.54
C TYR A 151 12.81 8.22 -0.51
N GLU A 152 13.35 7.78 -1.65
CA GLU A 152 12.59 7.10 -2.70
C GLU A 152 12.08 5.75 -2.22
N LEU A 153 10.83 5.43 -2.55
CA LEU A 153 10.27 4.10 -2.33
C LEU A 153 10.94 3.10 -3.28
N ARG A 154 11.47 2.01 -2.74
CA ARG A 154 12.06 0.91 -3.52
C ARG A 154 11.13 -0.30 -3.61
N GLN A 155 10.44 -0.59 -2.52
CA GLN A 155 9.61 -1.79 -2.40
C GLN A 155 8.50 -1.57 -1.37
N TRP A 156 7.37 -2.22 -1.59
CA TRP A 156 6.40 -2.47 -0.52
C TRP A 156 5.93 -3.92 -0.51
N THR A 157 5.55 -4.39 0.67
CA THR A 157 4.97 -5.71 0.90
C THR A 157 3.65 -5.56 1.62
N ILE A 158 2.60 -6.15 1.07
CA ILE A 158 1.29 -6.27 1.72
C ILE A 158 1.18 -7.68 2.28
N THR A 159 1.00 -7.79 3.59
CA THR A 159 0.67 -9.03 4.28
C THR A 159 -0.82 -9.04 4.57
N ASP A 160 -1.56 -10.00 4.02
CA ASP A 160 -3.00 -10.14 4.28
C ASP A 160 -3.32 -10.74 5.67
N ALA A 161 -4.61 -10.87 6.00
CA ALA A 161 -5.05 -11.43 7.28
C ALA A 161 -4.70 -12.92 7.48
N GLN A 162 -4.35 -13.63 6.41
CA GLN A 162 -3.90 -15.02 6.44
C GLN A 162 -2.36 -15.12 6.56
N GLY A 163 -1.65 -13.99 6.60
CA GLY A 163 -0.19 -13.94 6.65
C GLY A 163 0.47 -14.17 5.28
N LYS A 164 -0.29 -14.03 4.18
CA LYS A 164 0.25 -14.16 2.82
C LYS A 164 0.82 -12.84 2.36
N ASP A 165 2.05 -12.89 1.89
CA ASP A 165 2.77 -11.71 1.41
C ASP A 165 2.63 -11.52 -0.09
N THR A 166 2.40 -10.28 -0.50
CA THR A 166 2.55 -9.82 -1.87
C THR A 166 3.52 -8.65 -1.86
N THR A 167 4.68 -8.83 -2.49
CA THR A 167 5.76 -7.84 -2.54
C THR A 167 5.81 -7.22 -3.92
N VAL A 168 5.96 -5.90 -4.00
CA VAL A 168 6.18 -5.17 -5.24
C VAL A 168 7.45 -4.34 -5.10
N MET A 169 8.41 -4.60 -5.98
CA MET A 169 9.63 -3.83 -6.16
C MET A 169 9.46 -2.89 -7.35
N ILE A 170 9.93 -1.65 -7.24
CA ILE A 170 9.88 -0.67 -8.33
C ILE A 170 11.28 -0.15 -8.69
N PHE A 171 11.49 0.10 -9.97
CA PHE A 171 12.75 0.58 -10.52
C PHE A 171 12.50 1.39 -11.79
N ASN A 172 13.54 2.06 -12.29
CA ASN A 172 13.44 2.99 -13.44
C ASN A 172 12.36 4.06 -13.24
N VAL A 173 12.23 4.56 -12.00
CA VAL A 173 11.17 5.48 -11.59
C VAL A 173 11.46 6.88 -12.13
N ARG A 174 10.43 7.51 -12.68
CA ARG A 174 10.40 8.92 -13.08
C ARG A 174 9.23 9.61 -12.41
N GLU A 175 9.51 10.66 -11.66
CA GLU A 175 8.52 11.47 -10.94
C GLU A 175 8.12 12.71 -11.73
N GLY A 176 7.02 13.36 -11.33
CA GLY A 176 6.58 14.63 -11.90
C GLY A 176 6.06 14.53 -13.34
N VAL A 177 5.67 13.33 -13.76
CA VAL A 177 5.13 13.06 -15.09
C VAL A 177 3.65 13.46 -15.21
N SER A 178 3.24 13.90 -16.39
CA SER A 178 1.82 14.15 -16.71
C SER A 178 1.21 12.93 -17.40
N PHE A 179 -0.02 12.58 -17.02
CA PHE A 179 -0.76 11.50 -17.64
C PHE A 179 -1.94 12.01 -18.49
N ALA A 180 -2.32 11.24 -19.50
CA ALA A 180 -3.55 11.49 -20.23
C ALA A 180 -4.76 11.30 -19.29
N PRO A 181 -5.85 12.07 -19.44
CA PRO A 181 -7.00 12.05 -18.51
C PRO A 181 -7.63 10.67 -18.30
N ASP A 182 -7.53 9.79 -19.29
CA ASP A 182 -8.11 8.44 -19.31
C ASP A 182 -7.16 7.36 -18.78
N THR A 183 -5.92 7.70 -18.41
CA THR A 183 -4.88 6.74 -17.99
C THR A 183 -5.37 5.82 -16.86
N PHE A 184 -6.15 6.38 -15.93
CA PHE A 184 -6.69 5.72 -14.75
C PHE A 184 -8.20 5.47 -14.81
N ALA A 185 -8.83 5.67 -15.96
CA ALA A 185 -10.28 5.51 -16.09
C ALA A 185 -10.69 4.03 -15.92
N ILE A 186 -11.76 3.81 -15.16
CA ILE A 186 -12.44 2.53 -15.03
C ILE A 186 -13.75 2.60 -15.81
N ASP A 187 -13.95 1.66 -16.74
CA ASP A 187 -15.23 1.50 -17.42
C ASP A 187 -16.19 0.67 -16.54
N TYR A 188 -16.97 1.38 -15.72
CA TYR A 188 -17.95 0.78 -14.81
C TYR A 188 -19.11 0.08 -15.55
N THR A 189 -19.46 0.54 -16.75
CA THR A 189 -20.53 -0.06 -17.56
C THR A 189 -20.05 -1.40 -18.10
N ALA A 190 -18.88 -1.44 -18.74
CA ALA A 190 -18.29 -2.69 -19.23
C ALA A 190 -18.02 -3.69 -18.10
N ASN A 191 -17.57 -3.22 -16.93
CA ASN A 191 -17.40 -4.07 -15.75
C ASN A 191 -18.73 -4.74 -15.34
N ARG A 192 -19.82 -3.98 -15.28
CA ARG A 192 -21.14 -4.50 -14.92
C ARG A 192 -21.65 -5.50 -15.95
N GLU A 193 -21.57 -5.17 -17.23
CA GLU A 193 -22.04 -6.04 -18.33
C GLU A 193 -21.30 -7.38 -18.39
N LEU A 194 -19.98 -7.37 -18.14
CA LEU A 194 -19.19 -8.59 -18.09
C LEU A 194 -19.63 -9.47 -16.91
N ASN A 195 -19.82 -8.89 -15.73
CA ASN A 195 -20.20 -9.64 -14.54
C ASN A 195 -21.67 -10.10 -14.52
N THR A 196 -22.56 -9.50 -15.31
CA THR A 196 -23.93 -10.02 -15.49
C THR A 196 -24.00 -11.15 -16.50
N LYS A 197 -23.18 -11.13 -17.56
CA LYS A 197 -23.13 -12.19 -18.58
C LYS A 197 -22.42 -13.46 -18.10
N SER A 198 -21.54 -13.34 -17.11
CA SER A 198 -20.79 -14.46 -16.53
C SER A 198 -21.54 -15.19 -15.39
N ARG A 199 -22.72 -14.73 -15.00
CA ARG A 199 -23.62 -15.41 -14.04
C ARG A 199 -24.72 -16.16 -14.79
#